data_AF-A0A4S9QM96-F1
#
_entry.id   AF-A0A4S9QM96-F1
#
_cell.length_a   1.000
_cell.length_b   1.000
_cell.length_c   1.000
_cell.angle_alpha   90.00
_cell.angle_beta   90.00
_cell.angle_gamma   90.00
#
_symmetry.space_group_name_H-M   'P 1'
#
loop_
_entity.id
_entity.type
_entity.pdbx_description
1 polymer ?
#
loop_
_entity_poly.entity_id
_entity_poly.type
_entity_poly.pdbx_seq_one_letter_code
_entity_poly.pdbx_strand_id
1 'polypeptide(L)'
;MTRRKTNPIPVTWNQEDAYTSTSGKRAQRQQIETLVRWKAPHGTVKIVIYNGWHDSRSDFINHATANYYLRDGGMVRYHVYQ
;
A
#
# COMPACT_ATOMS: atom_id res chain seq x y z
N MET A 1 21.14 -22.22 -2.76
CA MET A 1 20.71 -20.86 -3.13
C MET A 1 20.14 -20.16 -1.90
N THR A 2 20.92 -19.32 -1.25
CA THR A 2 20.48 -18.54 -0.09
C THR A 2 19.52 -17.46 -0.59
N ARG A 3 18.22 -17.59 -0.32
CA ARG A 3 17.23 -16.52 -0.57
C ARG A 3 17.75 -15.27 0.16
N ARG A 4 18.23 -14.26 -0.58
CA ARG A 4 18.48 -12.93 -0.01
C ARG A 4 17.18 -12.54 0.70
N LYS A 5 17.22 -12.32 2.02
CA LYS A 5 16.18 -11.62 2.75
C LYS A 5 16.12 -10.21 2.14
N THR A 6 15.37 -10.04 1.05
CA THR A 6 14.98 -8.72 0.60
C THR A 6 14.13 -8.17 1.72
N ASN A 7 14.65 -7.16 2.44
CA ASN A 7 13.83 -6.43 3.40
C ASN A 7 12.53 -6.04 2.69
N PRO A 8 11.36 -6.26 3.32
CA PRO A 8 10.10 -5.89 2.71
C PRO A 8 10.12 -4.41 2.35
N ILE A 9 9.54 -4.06 1.20
CA ILE A 9 9.49 -2.68 0.73
C ILE A 9 8.87 -1.82 1.84
N PRO A 10 9.53 -0.73 2.26
CA PRO A 10 8.99 0.18 3.27
C PRO A 10 7.62 0.70 2.84
N VAL A 11 6.65 0.60 3.74
CA VAL A 11 5.30 1.14 3.57
C VAL A 11 5.06 2.18 4.63
N THR A 12 4.62 3.37 4.24
CA THR A 12 4.14 4.40 5.15
C THR A 12 2.71 4.78 4.79
N TRP A 13 2.00 5.39 5.73
CA TRP A 13 0.65 5.90 5.51
C TRP A 13 0.70 7.42 5.49
N ASN A 14 -0.03 8.05 4.56
CA ASN A 14 -0.14 9.50 4.50
C ASN A 14 -0.84 10.06 5.75
N GLN A 15 -1.73 9.28 6.35
CA GLN A 15 -2.31 9.52 7.67
C GLN A 15 -1.83 8.40 8.60
N GLU A 16 -0.89 8.69 9.50
CA GLU A 16 -0.20 7.67 10.29
C GLU A 16 -1.18 6.81 11.12
N ASP A 17 -2.19 7.45 11.71
CA ASP A 17 -3.22 6.83 12.55
C ASP A 17 -4.40 6.20 11.77
N ALA A 18 -4.36 6.21 10.44
CA ALA A 18 -5.40 5.57 9.65
C ALA A 18 -5.45 4.07 9.98
N TYR A 19 -6.65 3.54 10.25
CA TYR A 19 -6.84 2.12 10.55
C TYR A 19 -6.11 1.63 11.82
N THR A 20 -5.82 2.48 12.81
CA THR A 20 -5.17 2.05 14.07
C THR A 20 -6.12 1.96 15.27
N SER A 21 -7.33 2.52 15.19
CA SER A 21 -8.22 2.75 16.33
C SER A 21 -8.74 1.49 17.03
N THR A 22 -8.97 0.41 16.30
CA THR A 22 -9.47 -0.87 16.84
C THR A 22 -8.61 -2.04 16.37
N SER A 23 -8.71 -3.20 17.02
CA SER A 23 -8.03 -4.43 16.58
C SER A 23 -8.46 -4.84 15.16
N GLY A 24 -9.75 -4.75 14.85
CA GLY A 24 -10.29 -5.02 13.51
C GLY A 24 -9.73 -4.06 12.46
N LYS A 25 -9.62 -2.77 12.78
CA LYS A 25 -8.98 -1.79 11.89
C LYS A 25 -7.49 -2.07 11.71
N ARG A 26 -6.77 -2.44 12.75
CA ARG A 26 -5.34 -2.83 12.66
C ARG A 26 -5.15 -4.07 11.78
N ALA A 27 -6.05 -5.05 11.85
CA ALA A 27 -6.03 -6.19 10.94
C ALA A 27 -6.28 -5.77 9.47
N GLN A 28 -7.25 -4.90 9.22
CA GLN A 28 -7.48 -4.31 7.88
C GLN A 28 -6.25 -3.54 7.38
N ARG A 29 -5.57 -2.79 8.25
CA ARG A 29 -4.33 -2.09 7.93
C ARG A 29 -3.26 -3.07 7.42
N GLN A 30 -3.04 -4.17 8.13
CA GLN A 30 -2.08 -5.21 7.75
C GLN A 30 -2.44 -5.88 6.41
N GLN A 31 -3.73 -6.10 6.14
CA GLN A 31 -4.20 -6.63 4.86
C GLN A 31 -3.90 -5.66 3.70
N ILE A 32 -4.18 -4.36 3.87
CA ILE A 32 -3.86 -3.33 2.88
C ILE A 32 -2.35 -3.32 2.62
N GLU A 33 -1.55 -3.25 3.67
CA GLU A 33 -0.08 -3.22 3.54
C GLU A 33 0.47 -4.45 2.82
N THR A 34 -0.12 -5.62 3.05
CA THR A 34 0.27 -6.87 2.36
C THR A 34 -0.08 -6.81 0.87
N LEU A 35 -1.31 -6.40 0.54
CA LEU A 35 -1.77 -6.29 -0.84
C LEU A 35 -0.99 -5.25 -1.64
N VAL A 36 -0.75 -4.06 -1.08
CA VAL A 36 -0.01 -3.01 -1.81
C VAL A 36 1.44 -3.43 -2.06
N ARG A 37 2.08 -4.16 -1.12
CA ARG A 37 3.42 -4.74 -1.34
C ARG A 37 3.39 -5.80 -2.44
N TRP A 38 2.38 -6.67 -2.46
CA TRP A 38 2.25 -7.71 -3.47
C TRP A 38 2.01 -7.14 -4.88
N LYS A 39 1.24 -6.05 -4.98
CA LYS A 39 0.97 -5.33 -6.24
C LYS A 39 2.07 -4.36 -6.64
N ALA A 40 3.15 -4.24 -5.88
CA ALA A 40 4.20 -3.27 -6.14
C ALA A 40 4.87 -3.53 -7.50
N PRO A 41 4.98 -2.52 -8.38
CA PRO A 41 5.76 -2.63 -9.61
C PRO A 41 7.21 -3.02 -9.33
N HIS A 42 7.83 -3.69 -10.29
CA HIS A 42 9.26 -3.98 -10.21
C HIS A 42 10.06 -2.68 -10.07
N GLY A 43 11.07 -2.67 -9.19
CA GLY A 43 11.89 -1.48 -8.93
C GLY A 43 11.30 -0.49 -7.92
N THR A 44 10.14 -0.78 -7.33
CA THR A 44 9.60 0.00 -6.20
C THR A 44 10.58 -0.03 -5.02
N VAL A 45 10.89 1.14 -4.48
CA VAL A 45 11.77 1.33 -3.31
C VAL A 45 11.03 1.85 -2.08
N LYS A 46 9.87 2.49 -2.26
CA LYS A 46 9.03 3.02 -1.18
C LYS A 46 7.58 3.02 -1.61
N ILE A 47 6.68 2.67 -0.70
CA ILE A 47 5.23 2.72 -0.91
C ILE A 47 4.64 3.70 0.11
N VAL A 48 3.75 4.58 -0.36
CA VAL A 48 2.95 5.46 0.51
C VAL A 48 1.48 5.17 0.24
N ILE A 49 0.78 4.64 1.24
CA ILE A 49 -0.67 4.46 1.20
C ILE A 49 -1.29 5.84 1.44
N TYR A 50 -1.93 6.39 0.42
CA TYR A 50 -2.56 7.70 0.47
C TYR A 50 -3.91 7.61 1.19
N ASN A 51 -4.71 6.61 0.81
CA ASN A 51 -5.98 6.26 1.44
C ASN A 51 -6.06 4.73 1.60
N GLY A 52 -6.62 4.27 2.72
CA GLY A 52 -7.00 2.86 2.90
C GLY A 52 -8.26 2.51 2.09
N TRP A 53 -9.00 1.48 2.50
CA TRP A 53 -10.25 1.10 1.85
C TRP A 53 -11.25 2.26 1.80
N HIS A 54 -11.67 2.63 0.60
CA HIS A 54 -12.72 3.60 0.31
C HIS A 54 -13.30 3.30 -1.08
N ASP A 55 -14.53 3.74 -1.30
CA ASP A 55 -15.08 3.98 -2.62
C ASP A 55 -15.03 5.48 -2.94
N SER A 56 -15.24 5.83 -4.20
CA SER A 56 -15.36 7.21 -4.64
C SER A 56 -16.51 7.34 -5.63
N ARG A 57 -16.97 8.58 -5.87
CA ARG A 57 -18.07 8.84 -6.82
C ARG A 57 -17.80 8.36 -8.25
N SER A 58 -16.53 8.18 -8.61
CA SER A 58 -16.07 7.73 -9.94
C SER A 58 -15.54 6.29 -9.95
N ASP A 59 -15.34 5.68 -8.79
CA ASP A 59 -14.90 4.30 -8.64
C ASP A 59 -15.60 3.69 -7.42
N PHE A 60 -16.70 2.98 -7.71
CA PHE A 60 -17.57 2.38 -6.71
C PHE A 60 -17.02 1.06 -6.15
N ILE A 61 -15.88 0.58 -6.66
CA ILE A 61 -15.25 -0.63 -6.14
C ILE A 61 -14.34 -0.20 -4.98
N ASN A 62 -14.55 -0.82 -3.82
CA ASN A 62 -13.75 -0.54 -2.63
C ASN A 62 -12.25 -0.81 -2.91
N HIS A 63 -11.42 0.21 -2.75
CA HIS A 63 -9.99 0.14 -3.06
C HIS A 63 -9.15 0.97 -2.10
N ALA A 64 -7.86 0.66 -2.05
CA ALA A 64 -6.84 1.47 -1.39
C ALA A 64 -6.02 2.20 -2.45
N THR A 65 -5.62 3.43 -2.17
CA THR A 65 -4.80 4.22 -3.10
C THR A 65 -3.37 4.26 -2.59
N ALA A 66 -2.43 3.79 -3.41
CA ALA A 66 -1.01 3.74 -3.07
C ALA A 66 -0.14 4.42 -4.12
N ASN A 67 0.84 5.19 -3.66
CA ASN A 67 1.93 5.73 -4.47
C ASN A 67 3.15 4.80 -4.34
N TYR A 68 3.69 4.39 -5.48
CA TYR A 68 4.87 3.56 -5.60
C TYR A 68 6.02 4.43 -6.14
N TYR A 69 7.02 4.66 -5.31
CA TYR A 69 8.23 5.38 -5.69
C TYR A 69 9.24 4.37 -6.23
N LEU A 70 9.71 4.61 -7.44
CA LEU A 70 10.59 3.73 -8.20
C LEU A 70 12.06 4.16 -8.03
N ARG A 71 12.98 3.22 -8.19
CA ARG A 71 14.43 3.47 -8.03
C ARG A 71 14.98 4.52 -9.01
N ASP A 72 14.37 4.65 -10.18
CA ASP A 72 14.72 5.64 -11.22
C ASP A 72 14.22 7.06 -10.90
N GLY A 73 13.56 7.27 -9.76
CA GLY A 73 13.01 8.55 -9.34
C GLY A 73 11.55 8.78 -9.76
N GLY A 74 10.94 7.83 -10.48
CA GLY A 74 9.54 7.89 -10.88
C GLY A 74 8.56 7.64 -9.73
N MET A 75 7.31 8.06 -9.91
CA MET A 75 6.20 7.73 -9.03
C MET A 75 4.99 7.31 -9.86
N VAL A 76 4.42 6.16 -9.52
CA VAL A 76 3.14 5.70 -10.10
C VAL A 76 2.11 5.53 -8.99
N ARG A 77 0.87 5.91 -9.26
CA ARG A 77 -0.27 5.75 -8.34
C ARG A 77 -1.18 4.66 -8.84
N TYR A 78 -1.49 3.67 -8.00
CA TYR A 78 -2.50 2.66 -8.30
C TYR A 78 -3.63 2.62 -7.26
N HIS A 79 -4.80 2.23 -7.75
CA HIS A 79 -5.90 1.72 -6.95
C HIS A 79 -5.69 0.21 -6.79
N VAL A 80 -5.48 -0.22 -5.56
CA VAL A 80 -5.36 -1.63 -5.19
C VAL A 80 -6.73 -2.05 -4.69
N TYR A 81 -7.38 -2.93 -5.43
CA TYR A 81 -8.69 -3.46 -5.09
C TYR A 81 -8.58 -4.64 -4.11
N GLN A 82 -9.64 -4.85 -3.32
CA GLN A 82 -9.77 -5.99 -2.41
C GLN A 82 -9.87 -7.33 -3.16
#